data_AF-A0A9D4UVV4-F1
#
_entry.id   AF-A0A9D4UVV4-F1
#
_cell.length_a   1.000
_cell.length_b   1.000
_cell.length_c   1.000
_cell.angle_alpha   90.00
_cell.angle_beta   90.00
_cell.angle_gamma   90.00
#
_symmetry.space_group_name_H-M   'P 1'
#
loop_
_entity.id
_entity.type
_entity.pdbx_description
1 polymer ?
#
loop_
_entity_poly.entity_id
_entity_poly.type
_entity_poly.pdbx_seq_one_letter_code
_entity_poly.pdbx_strand_id
1 'polypeptide(L)'
;MAEDAQIHNSIKCDTLEQEEVQEDVGAGLVPNHQLIKSGEEIKLPLLSKNESPPVASPVNDGLSNQRLSSLDVYRGLTVAAMILVDYGGGLWWGINHAPWNGVTFADFVVPAFVFIVGVSVALAYKTVINRLDAVYKLVIRVLKLFVLGLLLQGGYLHAVNDLSYGVDIQKMRIMGVLQRITIAYGIVACFELFAKRRILEADKTFCGIIRAYCWHWVGGAFLACLYVGLLYGLYVPTWQFEAPEGTGSMVANALTENISLLQVDCNVRGSLSPGCNAASLIDRSIMGISHLYKRPSYRRTEACSVDSPYSGPLPVNAPAWCMAPFDPEGLLSSLPAVITCFIGAHYGHILLHIKGHRRRIWQWSTTGAVLVVSGLGLDFAGIPLNKQLYTLSYTLLTAGACGLAFMVNYVIVDVYGWKLSTIAFKWIGAHALMIYALVSCSVIPLAIQGLYWKSPENNLIATILGTLGLS
;
A
#
# COMPACT_ATOMS: atom_id res chain seq x y z
N MET A 1 -33.01 68.11 -8.32
CA MET A 1 -32.08 67.25 -9.07
C MET A 1 -32.64 65.83 -8.96
N ALA A 2 -33.75 65.50 -9.61
CA ALA A 2 -34.20 65.86 -10.98
C ALA A 2 -33.19 65.31 -12.00
N GLU A 3 -33.53 64.20 -12.66
CA GLU A 3 -34.10 64.09 -14.04
C GLU A 3 -32.97 63.88 -15.07
N ASP A 4 -33.09 63.14 -16.19
CA ASP A 4 -33.75 61.84 -16.48
C ASP A 4 -33.12 61.29 -17.81
N ALA A 5 -33.45 60.18 -18.51
CA ALA A 5 -34.51 59.16 -18.49
C ALA A 5 -33.90 57.80 -18.92
N GLN A 6 -34.30 56.63 -18.41
CA GLN A 6 -35.43 55.77 -18.80
C GLN A 6 -35.48 55.34 -20.29
N ILE A 7 -35.43 54.02 -20.55
CA ILE A 7 -36.15 53.31 -21.63
C ILE A 7 -36.41 51.84 -21.22
N HIS A 8 -37.61 51.37 -21.58
CA HIS A 8 -38.19 50.03 -21.31
C HIS A 8 -37.51 48.89 -22.11
N ASN A 9 -37.67 47.59 -21.82
CA ASN A 9 -38.92 46.82 -21.58
C ASN A 9 -38.84 45.73 -20.48
N SER A 10 -39.99 45.11 -20.18
CA SER A 10 -40.21 44.11 -19.11
C SER A 10 -41.22 43.03 -19.57
N ILE A 11 -41.81 42.23 -18.63
CA ILE A 11 -42.93 41.26 -18.80
C ILE A 11 -42.49 39.92 -19.45
N LYS A 12 -42.84 38.70 -19.01
CA LYS A 12 -43.43 38.05 -17.79
C LYS A 12 -42.88 36.58 -17.79
N CYS A 13 -42.74 35.77 -16.73
CA CYS A 13 -43.56 35.43 -15.53
C CYS A 13 -44.72 34.42 -15.77
N ASP A 14 -44.97 33.58 -14.76
CA ASP A 14 -46.13 32.68 -14.56
C ASP A 14 -46.08 31.29 -15.29
N THR A 15 -46.88 30.27 -14.91
CA THR A 15 -46.69 29.21 -13.87
C THR A 15 -47.79 28.12 -14.00
N LEU A 16 -47.58 26.87 -13.49
CA LEU A 16 -48.57 25.75 -13.38
C LEU A 16 -49.05 25.16 -14.76
N GLU A 17 -49.67 23.99 -14.94
CA GLU A 17 -50.03 22.74 -14.18
C GLU A 17 -49.65 21.52 -15.12
N GLN A 18 -49.40 20.27 -14.72
CA GLN A 18 -50.18 19.17 -14.08
C GLN A 18 -51.17 18.38 -15.00
N GLU A 19 -51.37 17.09 -14.68
CA GLU A 19 -52.15 16.01 -15.38
C GLU A 19 -51.56 15.55 -16.76
N GLU A 20 -51.42 14.27 -17.14
CA GLU A 20 -52.06 12.95 -16.87
C GLU A 20 -53.31 12.65 -17.74
N VAL A 21 -53.36 11.47 -18.40
CA VAL A 21 -54.53 10.70 -18.91
C VAL A 21 -54.04 9.45 -19.70
N GLN A 22 -54.92 8.45 -19.88
CA GLN A 22 -54.65 7.06 -20.29
C GLN A 22 -55.71 6.52 -21.30
N GLU A 23 -55.39 5.42 -22.01
CA GLU A 23 -56.31 4.64 -22.89
C GLU A 23 -56.80 5.35 -24.19
N ASP A 24 -57.36 4.69 -25.22
CA ASP A 24 -58.20 3.48 -25.26
C ASP A 24 -58.09 2.64 -26.57
N VAL A 25 -58.92 1.61 -26.74
CA VAL A 25 -58.91 0.54 -27.76
C VAL A 25 -60.00 0.70 -28.83
N GLY A 26 -59.78 0.20 -30.05
CA GLY A 26 -60.82 0.12 -31.11
C GLY A 26 -60.57 -1.01 -32.14
N ALA A 27 -61.65 -1.63 -32.65
CA ALA A 27 -61.60 -2.81 -33.53
C ALA A 27 -62.49 -2.70 -34.78
N GLY A 28 -62.27 -3.56 -35.80
CA GLY A 28 -63.04 -3.62 -37.05
C GLY A 28 -62.90 -4.98 -37.77
N LEU A 29 -63.86 -5.35 -38.64
CA LEU A 29 -64.11 -6.74 -39.06
C LEU A 29 -64.54 -6.90 -40.55
N VAL A 30 -63.96 -7.90 -41.27
CA VAL A 30 -64.67 -8.92 -42.13
C VAL A 30 -65.29 -8.43 -43.50
N PRO A 31 -65.45 -9.25 -44.60
CA PRO A 31 -64.62 -10.31 -45.22
C PRO A 31 -64.66 -10.37 -46.80
N ASN A 32 -63.99 -11.37 -47.44
CA ASN A 32 -64.46 -12.21 -48.60
C ASN A 32 -63.31 -13.17 -49.07
N HIS A 33 -63.47 -14.49 -49.37
CA HIS A 33 -64.15 -15.21 -50.50
C HIS A 33 -63.42 -15.08 -51.87
N GLN A 34 -63.05 -16.12 -52.67
CA GLN A 34 -63.27 -17.59 -52.65
C GLN A 34 -62.12 -18.45 -53.31
N LEU A 35 -62.06 -19.75 -52.95
CA LEU A 35 -61.76 -21.00 -53.70
C LEU A 35 -60.90 -21.05 -54.99
N ILE A 36 -60.04 -22.10 -55.10
CA ILE A 36 -60.00 -23.05 -56.26
C ILE A 36 -59.28 -24.39 -55.91
N LYS A 37 -59.50 -25.42 -56.75
CA LYS A 37 -59.10 -26.86 -56.70
C LYS A 37 -57.74 -27.13 -57.40
N SER A 38 -57.09 -28.31 -57.44
CA SER A 38 -57.01 -29.53 -56.58
C SER A 38 -55.97 -30.53 -57.14
N GLY A 39 -55.08 -31.09 -56.30
CA GLY A 39 -54.49 -32.44 -56.38
C GLY A 39 -53.69 -32.94 -57.60
N GLU A 40 -52.44 -33.38 -57.36
CA GLU A 40 -51.81 -34.53 -58.05
C GLU A 40 -50.79 -35.20 -57.10
N GLU A 41 -50.46 -36.49 -57.29
CA GLU A 41 -49.69 -37.31 -56.35
C GLU A 41 -48.49 -38.01 -57.05
N ILE A 42 -47.25 -37.71 -56.66
CA ILE A 42 -46.02 -38.37 -57.16
C ILE A 42 -45.10 -38.74 -55.99
N LYS A 43 -44.45 -39.91 -56.09
CA LYS A 43 -43.81 -40.62 -54.97
C LYS A 43 -42.39 -40.17 -54.64
N LEU A 44 -42.05 -40.38 -53.36
CA LEU A 44 -40.76 -40.11 -52.72
C LEU A 44 -39.58 -40.90 -53.31
N PRO A 45 -38.39 -40.29 -53.36
CA PRO A 45 -37.17 -40.97 -52.93
C PRO A 45 -36.59 -40.33 -51.66
N LEU A 46 -36.11 -41.15 -50.73
CA LEU A 46 -35.45 -40.69 -49.50
C LEU A 46 -34.03 -40.18 -49.79
N LEU A 47 -33.73 -38.91 -49.51
CA LEU A 47 -32.33 -38.47 -49.37
C LEU A 47 -32.15 -37.37 -48.30
N SER A 48 -31.43 -37.76 -47.24
CA SER A 48 -30.69 -36.97 -46.25
C SER A 48 -30.49 -35.46 -46.52
N LYS A 49 -31.18 -34.61 -45.74
CA LYS A 49 -30.58 -33.63 -44.79
C LYS A 49 -31.65 -32.74 -44.14
N ASN A 50 -31.66 -32.67 -42.81
CA ASN A 50 -32.31 -31.58 -42.07
C ASN A 50 -31.26 -30.50 -41.78
N GLU A 51 -31.38 -29.33 -42.40
CA GLU A 51 -30.73 -28.10 -41.91
C GLU A 51 -31.78 -27.26 -41.20
N SER A 52 -31.61 -27.09 -39.89
CA SER A 52 -32.39 -26.15 -39.08
C SER A 52 -31.90 -24.71 -39.32
N PRO A 53 -32.75 -23.68 -39.10
CA PRO A 53 -32.33 -22.29 -39.24
C PRO A 53 -31.14 -21.96 -38.31
N PRO A 54 -30.27 -21.01 -38.69
CA PRO A 54 -29.05 -20.72 -37.95
C PRO A 54 -29.38 -20.28 -36.52
N VAL A 55 -29.00 -21.11 -35.55
CA VAL A 55 -29.05 -20.77 -34.13
C VAL A 55 -28.18 -19.53 -33.93
N ALA A 56 -28.81 -18.43 -33.50
CA ALA A 56 -28.09 -17.22 -33.14
C ALA A 56 -27.01 -17.58 -32.12
N SER A 57 -25.74 -17.33 -32.47
CA SER A 57 -24.62 -17.71 -31.62
C SER A 57 -24.76 -17.04 -30.26
N PRO A 58 -24.56 -17.77 -29.14
CA PRO A 58 -24.65 -17.17 -27.83
C PRO A 58 -23.62 -16.05 -27.76
N VAL A 59 -24.09 -14.83 -27.50
CA VAL A 59 -23.20 -13.71 -27.20
C VAL A 59 -22.46 -14.09 -25.93
N ASN A 60 -21.21 -14.50 -26.09
CA ASN A 60 -20.28 -14.70 -24.99
C ASN A 60 -19.97 -13.33 -24.39
N ASP A 61 -20.89 -12.83 -23.57
CA ASP A 61 -20.64 -11.82 -22.55
C ASP A 61 -19.70 -12.45 -21.49
N GLY A 62 -18.47 -12.67 -21.94
CA GLY A 62 -17.36 -13.08 -21.14
C GLY A 62 -17.05 -11.95 -20.17
N LEU A 63 -17.75 -11.98 -19.03
CA LEU A 63 -17.43 -11.29 -17.78
C LEU A 63 -16.08 -11.80 -17.26
N SER A 64 -15.06 -11.50 -18.06
CA SER A 64 -13.66 -11.71 -17.78
C SER A 64 -13.34 -11.05 -16.44
N ASN A 65 -12.51 -11.73 -15.64
CA ASN A 65 -12.00 -11.17 -14.39
C ASN A 65 -10.98 -10.06 -14.69
N GLN A 66 -11.45 -8.95 -15.27
CA GLN A 66 -10.65 -7.79 -15.59
C GLN A 66 -10.08 -7.21 -14.29
N ARG A 67 -8.76 -7.35 -14.16
CA ARG A 67 -7.99 -6.71 -13.10
C ARG A 67 -8.15 -5.20 -13.23
N LEU A 68 -8.53 -4.55 -12.13
CA LEU A 68 -8.73 -3.10 -12.09
C LEU A 68 -7.42 -2.40 -12.49
N SER A 69 -7.47 -1.60 -13.57
CA SER A 69 -6.25 -1.15 -14.24
C SER A 69 -5.46 -0.18 -13.38
N SER A 70 -6.14 0.76 -12.72
CA SER A 70 -5.53 1.67 -11.72
C SER A 70 -4.82 0.93 -10.58
N LEU A 71 -5.39 -0.17 -10.06
CA LEU A 71 -4.80 -0.92 -8.95
C LEU A 71 -3.46 -1.56 -9.30
N ASP A 72 -3.31 -2.11 -10.51
CA ASP A 72 -2.02 -2.61 -10.97
C ASP A 72 -1.06 -1.46 -11.34
N VAL A 73 -1.53 -0.35 -11.92
CA VAL A 73 -0.67 0.83 -12.16
C VAL A 73 -0.14 1.43 -10.85
N TYR A 74 -0.96 1.58 -9.82
CA TYR A 74 -0.55 2.11 -8.51
C TYR A 74 0.48 1.22 -7.82
N ARG A 75 0.32 -0.12 -7.88
CA ARG A 75 1.35 -1.07 -7.43
C ARG A 75 2.67 -0.86 -8.19
N GLY A 76 2.61 -0.67 -9.50
CA GLY A 76 3.78 -0.44 -10.34
C GLY A 76 4.51 0.85 -10.02
N LEU A 77 3.76 1.94 -9.79
CA LEU A 77 4.30 3.21 -9.30
C LEU A 77 4.94 3.04 -7.92
N THR A 78 4.35 2.24 -7.03
CA THR A 78 4.92 1.97 -5.69
C THR A 78 6.23 1.18 -5.79
N VAL A 79 6.31 0.17 -6.66
CA VAL A 79 7.55 -0.58 -6.93
C VAL A 79 8.61 0.30 -7.59
N ALA A 80 8.23 1.17 -8.53
CA ALA A 80 9.16 2.12 -9.15
C ALA A 80 9.69 3.16 -8.14
N ALA A 81 8.83 3.65 -7.24
CA ALA A 81 9.24 4.54 -6.15
C ALA A 81 10.17 3.85 -5.14
N MET A 82 9.95 2.57 -4.84
CA MET A 82 10.85 1.75 -4.03
C MET A 82 12.25 1.66 -4.66
N ILE A 83 12.34 1.27 -5.94
CA ILE A 83 13.61 1.21 -6.69
C ILE A 83 14.29 2.59 -6.71
N LEU A 84 13.52 3.68 -6.92
CA LEU A 84 14.05 5.03 -6.92
C LEU A 84 14.68 5.43 -5.57
N VAL A 85 14.11 5.01 -4.43
CA VAL A 85 14.65 5.39 -3.12
C VAL A 85 15.76 4.45 -2.64
N ASP A 86 15.70 3.17 -3.01
CA ASP A 86 16.72 2.17 -2.66
C ASP A 86 18.07 2.47 -3.34
N TYR A 87 18.07 2.92 -4.61
CA TYR A 87 19.29 3.23 -5.38
C TYR A 87 19.56 4.73 -5.54
N GLY A 88 18.51 5.57 -5.59
CA GLY A 88 18.63 7.02 -5.74
C GLY A 88 18.61 7.80 -4.43
N GLY A 89 18.29 7.18 -3.29
CA GLY A 89 18.22 7.86 -1.99
C GLY A 89 19.53 8.50 -1.53
N GLY A 90 20.69 8.04 -2.02
CA GLY A 90 21.97 8.70 -1.77
C GLY A 90 22.11 10.09 -2.41
N LEU A 91 21.40 10.36 -3.52
CA LEU A 91 21.60 11.55 -4.35
C LEU A 91 21.02 12.83 -3.75
N TRP A 92 19.86 12.74 -3.08
CA TRP A 92 19.17 13.90 -2.54
C TRP A 92 18.39 13.57 -1.26
N TRP A 93 18.54 14.40 -0.23
CA TRP A 93 17.92 14.22 1.08
C TRP A 93 16.38 14.07 1.02
N GLY A 94 15.70 14.71 0.05
CA GLY A 94 14.26 14.59 -0.15
C GLY A 94 13.79 13.21 -0.64
N ILE A 95 14.69 12.41 -1.23
CA ILE A 95 14.49 11.04 -1.72
C ILE A 95 15.13 10.01 -0.77
N ASN A 96 15.86 10.44 0.26
CA ASN A 96 16.35 9.58 1.34
C ASN A 96 15.33 9.53 2.49
N HIS A 97 15.31 8.48 3.32
CA HIS A 97 14.47 8.42 4.52
C HIS A 97 14.82 9.53 5.53
N ALA A 98 13.82 10.04 6.25
CA ALA A 98 14.07 10.86 7.44
C ALA A 98 14.92 10.08 8.47
N PRO A 99 15.93 10.70 9.12
CA PRO A 99 16.76 10.00 10.10
C PRO A 99 15.99 9.47 11.32
N TRP A 100 14.98 10.19 11.82
CA TRP A 100 14.14 9.71 12.93
C TRP A 100 12.73 10.29 12.87
N ASN A 101 12.61 11.59 13.15
CA ASN A 101 11.38 12.37 13.00
C ASN A 101 11.37 13.09 11.65
N GLY A 102 10.18 13.48 11.18
CA GLY A 102 9.93 14.00 9.84
C GLY A 102 9.50 12.91 8.85
N VAL A 103 9.16 13.34 7.64
CA VAL A 103 8.70 12.49 6.53
C VAL A 103 9.30 13.01 5.23
N THR A 104 9.90 12.12 4.45
CA THR A 104 10.37 12.41 3.08
C THR A 104 9.61 11.57 2.05
N PHE A 105 9.92 11.72 0.75
CA PHE A 105 9.28 10.94 -0.32
C PHE A 105 9.40 9.42 -0.09
N ALA A 106 10.59 8.97 0.35
CA ALA A 106 10.90 7.57 0.58
C ALA A 106 10.07 6.93 1.71
N ASP A 107 9.51 7.74 2.60
CA ASP A 107 8.76 7.25 3.76
C ASP A 107 7.31 6.90 3.43
N PHE A 108 6.79 7.33 2.27
CA PHE A 108 5.47 6.93 1.76
C PHE A 108 5.45 5.54 1.09
N VAL A 109 6.61 4.97 0.74
CA VAL A 109 6.69 3.71 -0.05
C VAL A 109 6.06 2.51 0.69
N VAL A 110 6.42 2.29 1.96
CA VAL A 110 5.86 1.18 2.76
C VAL A 110 4.37 1.39 3.07
N PRO A 111 3.90 2.58 3.51
CA PRO A 111 2.47 2.89 3.58
C PRO A 111 1.71 2.63 2.28
N ALA A 112 2.25 3.00 1.11
CA ALA A 112 1.61 2.80 -0.19
C ALA A 112 1.44 1.31 -0.52
N PHE A 113 2.45 0.47 -0.25
CA PHE A 113 2.33 -0.99 -0.39
C PHE A 113 1.25 -1.57 0.54
N VAL A 114 1.26 -1.19 1.81
CA VAL A 114 0.30 -1.68 2.81
C VAL A 114 -1.13 -1.24 2.47
N PHE A 115 -1.31 0.02 2.05
CA PHE A 115 -2.58 0.56 1.61
C PHE A 115 -3.14 -0.18 0.38
N ILE A 116 -2.35 -0.37 -0.68
CA ILE A 116 -2.85 -1.04 -1.90
C ILE A 116 -3.08 -2.55 -1.69
N VAL A 117 -2.37 -3.17 -0.74
CA VAL A 117 -2.70 -4.51 -0.25
C VAL A 117 -4.07 -4.52 0.44
N GLY A 118 -4.39 -3.53 1.26
CA GLY A 118 -5.73 -3.33 1.83
C GLY A 118 -6.83 -3.26 0.76
N VAL A 119 -6.68 -2.38 -0.25
CA VAL A 119 -7.62 -2.29 -1.39
C VAL A 119 -7.79 -3.65 -2.08
N SER A 120 -6.69 -4.40 -2.22
CA SER A 120 -6.66 -5.73 -2.84
C SER A 120 -7.39 -6.79 -1.99
N VAL A 121 -7.34 -6.72 -0.66
CA VAL A 121 -8.01 -7.64 0.26
C VAL A 121 -9.53 -7.54 0.11
N ALA A 122 -10.07 -6.32 0.17
CA ALA A 122 -11.50 -6.06 -0.02
C ALA A 122 -12.02 -6.59 -1.37
N LEU A 123 -11.27 -6.35 -2.45
CA LEU A 123 -11.63 -6.85 -3.79
C LEU A 123 -11.53 -8.37 -3.93
N ALA A 124 -10.56 -9.01 -3.27
CA ALA A 124 -10.36 -10.46 -3.31
C ALA A 124 -11.45 -11.24 -2.54
N TYR A 125 -11.82 -10.76 -1.35
CA TYR A 125 -12.82 -11.42 -0.50
C TYR A 125 -14.25 -10.90 -0.70
N LYS A 126 -14.52 -10.19 -1.81
CA LYS A 126 -15.86 -9.67 -2.16
C LYS A 126 -16.94 -10.77 -2.16
N THR A 127 -16.62 -11.94 -2.71
CA THR A 127 -17.52 -13.10 -2.89
C THR A 127 -16.85 -14.37 -2.37
N VAL A 128 -17.21 -14.80 -1.16
CA VAL A 128 -16.68 -16.00 -0.51
C VAL A 128 -17.77 -17.07 -0.47
N ILE A 129 -17.59 -18.13 -1.27
CA ILE A 129 -18.54 -19.24 -1.38
C ILE A 129 -18.33 -20.24 -0.23
N ASN A 130 -17.09 -20.72 -0.04
CA ASN A 130 -16.70 -21.58 1.07
C ASN A 130 -15.69 -20.85 1.97
N ARG A 131 -16.04 -20.67 3.25
CA ARG A 131 -15.16 -19.99 4.23
C ARG A 131 -13.94 -20.82 4.62
N LEU A 132 -14.04 -22.15 4.72
CA LEU A 132 -12.93 -23.01 5.13
C LEU A 132 -11.83 -23.02 4.06
N ASP A 133 -12.22 -23.15 2.79
CA ASP A 133 -11.31 -23.01 1.64
C ASP A 133 -10.64 -21.62 1.59
N ALA A 134 -11.41 -20.56 1.86
CA ALA A 134 -10.88 -19.19 1.89
C ALA A 134 -9.89 -18.96 3.05
N VAL A 135 -10.13 -19.55 4.23
CA VAL A 135 -9.21 -19.54 5.38
C VAL A 135 -7.96 -20.38 5.09
N TYR A 136 -8.09 -21.57 4.50
CA TYR A 136 -6.94 -22.39 4.10
C TYR A 136 -6.04 -21.65 3.09
N LYS A 137 -6.64 -21.05 2.06
CA LYS A 137 -5.92 -20.21 1.08
C LYS A 137 -5.29 -18.97 1.72
N LEU A 138 -5.93 -18.37 2.73
CA LEU A 138 -5.36 -17.27 3.52
C LEU A 138 -4.10 -17.72 4.29
N VAL A 139 -4.20 -18.79 5.08
CA VAL A 139 -3.08 -19.33 5.88
C VAL A 139 -1.89 -19.74 5.01
N ILE A 140 -2.14 -20.49 3.93
CA ILE A 140 -1.08 -20.90 3.00
C ILE A 140 -0.41 -19.69 2.32
N ARG A 141 -1.17 -18.64 2.00
CA ARG A 141 -0.60 -17.40 1.42
C ARG A 141 0.21 -16.61 2.44
N VAL A 142 -0.29 -16.49 3.68
CA VAL A 142 0.42 -15.85 4.79
C VAL A 142 1.76 -16.56 5.04
N LEU A 143 1.75 -17.88 5.21
CA LEU A 143 2.98 -18.66 5.42
C LEU A 143 3.98 -18.49 4.27
N LYS A 144 3.52 -18.57 3.01
CA LYS A 144 4.40 -18.41 1.84
C LYS A 144 5.04 -17.02 1.74
N LEU A 145 4.28 -15.95 2.01
CA LEU A 145 4.83 -14.59 1.97
C LEU A 145 5.76 -14.31 3.16
N PHE A 146 5.47 -14.85 4.34
CA PHE A 146 6.33 -14.72 5.52
C PHE A 146 7.67 -15.43 5.33
N VAL A 147 7.66 -16.68 4.88
CA VAL A 147 8.88 -17.46 4.57
C VAL A 147 9.68 -16.81 3.44
N LEU A 148 9.02 -16.30 2.40
CA LEU A 148 9.68 -15.52 1.34
C LEU A 148 10.36 -14.26 1.91
N GLY A 149 9.71 -13.56 2.86
CA GLY A 149 10.31 -12.42 3.57
C GLY A 149 11.61 -12.80 4.29
N LEU A 150 11.57 -13.87 5.08
CA LEU A 150 12.75 -14.39 5.78
C LEU A 150 13.88 -14.80 4.81
N LEU A 151 13.57 -15.40 3.66
CA LEU A 151 14.58 -15.80 2.67
C LEU A 151 15.24 -14.60 1.97
N LEU A 152 14.45 -13.59 1.58
CA LEU A 152 14.96 -12.37 0.94
C LEU A 152 15.79 -11.52 1.92
N GLN A 153 15.38 -11.46 3.17
CA GLN A 153 15.95 -10.56 4.18
C GLN A 153 17.04 -11.21 5.06
N GLY A 154 17.03 -12.53 5.21
CA GLY A 154 17.96 -13.29 6.05
C GLY A 154 19.39 -13.35 5.52
N GLY A 155 19.67 -12.79 4.34
CA GLY A 155 21.02 -12.65 3.79
C GLY A 155 21.42 -13.68 2.73
N TYR A 156 20.56 -14.69 2.45
CA TYR A 156 20.84 -15.82 1.55
C TYR A 156 21.37 -15.43 0.14
N LEU A 157 21.10 -14.21 -0.31
CA LEU A 157 21.50 -13.66 -1.62
C LEU A 157 22.18 -12.27 -1.53
N HIS A 158 22.64 -11.84 -0.35
CA HIS A 158 23.18 -10.49 -0.13
C HIS A 158 24.72 -10.38 -0.18
N ALA A 159 25.44 -11.50 -0.25
CA ALA A 159 26.90 -11.53 -0.20
C ALA A 159 27.54 -11.45 -1.60
N VAL A 160 27.31 -10.34 -2.34
CA VAL A 160 27.88 -10.15 -3.69
C VAL A 160 29.42 -10.14 -3.68
N ASN A 161 30.03 -9.71 -2.57
CA ASN A 161 31.48 -9.55 -2.40
C ASN A 161 32.13 -10.65 -1.55
N ASP A 162 31.38 -11.64 -1.08
CA ASP A 162 31.86 -12.64 -0.12
C ASP A 162 31.26 -14.01 -0.45
N LEU A 163 32.09 -15.00 -0.75
CA LEU A 163 31.67 -16.33 -1.24
C LEU A 163 31.10 -17.24 -0.13
N SER A 164 30.86 -16.68 1.05
CA SER A 164 30.19 -17.32 2.19
C SER A 164 28.68 -17.48 1.95
N TYR A 165 28.29 -18.48 1.16
CA TYR A 165 26.89 -18.86 0.96
C TYR A 165 26.29 -19.46 2.25
N GLY A 166 25.56 -18.64 3.00
CA GLY A 166 24.88 -19.10 4.21
C GLY A 166 23.92 -18.06 4.81
N VAL A 167 23.18 -18.49 5.83
CA VAL A 167 22.36 -17.63 6.69
C VAL A 167 22.72 -17.97 8.13
N ASP A 168 23.27 -17.00 8.85
CA ASP A 168 23.47 -17.11 10.31
C ASP A 168 22.09 -17.06 10.99
N ILE A 169 21.59 -18.23 11.38
CA ILE A 169 20.26 -18.38 12.01
C ILE A 169 20.20 -17.65 13.36
N GLN A 170 21.32 -17.37 14.03
CA GLN A 170 21.35 -16.61 15.29
C GLN A 170 21.35 -15.08 15.07
N LYS A 171 21.76 -14.63 13.87
CA LYS A 171 21.88 -13.20 13.50
C LYS A 171 20.93 -12.76 12.37
N MET A 172 20.06 -13.65 11.86
CA MET A 172 19.09 -13.34 10.81
C MET A 172 17.97 -12.43 11.32
N ARG A 173 17.58 -11.43 10.51
CA ARG A 173 16.53 -10.48 10.88
C ARG A 173 15.14 -11.11 10.71
N ILE A 174 14.34 -11.09 11.78
CA ILE A 174 13.01 -11.75 11.81
C ILE A 174 11.91 -10.87 11.19
N MET A 175 11.88 -9.58 11.51
CA MET A 175 10.86 -8.64 11.03
C MET A 175 11.34 -7.80 9.84
N GLY A 176 10.43 -7.54 8.91
CA GLY A 176 10.73 -6.89 7.65
C GLY A 176 9.48 -6.46 6.89
N VAL A 177 9.67 -5.69 5.83
CA VAL A 177 8.58 -5.06 5.06
C VAL A 177 7.57 -6.11 4.57
N LEU A 178 8.04 -7.26 4.07
CA LEU A 178 7.15 -8.32 3.58
C LEU A 178 6.43 -9.06 4.72
N GLN A 179 7.07 -9.27 5.86
CA GLN A 179 6.47 -9.84 7.07
C GLN A 179 5.40 -8.90 7.65
N ARG A 180 5.69 -7.60 7.79
CA ARG A 180 4.74 -6.54 8.16
C ARG A 180 3.52 -6.54 7.24
N ILE A 181 3.74 -6.48 5.92
CA ILE A 181 2.67 -6.54 4.91
C ILE A 181 1.85 -7.84 5.06
N THR A 182 2.50 -8.95 5.39
CA THR A 182 1.86 -10.26 5.58
C THR A 182 0.98 -10.30 6.84
N ILE A 183 1.43 -9.71 7.95
CA ILE A 183 0.65 -9.56 9.19
C ILE A 183 -0.58 -8.67 8.92
N ALA A 184 -0.38 -7.53 8.26
CA ALA A 184 -1.45 -6.61 7.89
C ALA A 184 -2.46 -7.22 6.89
N TYR A 185 -1.99 -8.00 5.91
CA TYR A 185 -2.84 -8.79 5.02
C TYR A 185 -3.65 -9.84 5.78
N GLY A 186 -3.00 -10.58 6.68
CA GLY A 186 -3.60 -11.65 7.48
C GLY A 186 -4.75 -11.15 8.36
N ILE A 187 -4.51 -10.10 9.15
CA ILE A 187 -5.51 -9.56 10.08
C ILE A 187 -6.70 -8.98 9.31
N VAL A 188 -6.48 -8.14 8.29
CA VAL A 188 -7.59 -7.52 7.54
C VAL A 188 -8.38 -8.57 6.74
N ALA A 189 -7.73 -9.60 6.19
CA ALA A 189 -8.43 -10.71 5.52
C ALA A 189 -9.26 -11.56 6.51
N CYS A 190 -8.80 -11.75 7.75
CA CYS A 190 -9.63 -12.37 8.80
C CYS A 190 -10.87 -11.53 9.11
N PHE A 191 -10.76 -10.19 9.19
CA PHE A 191 -11.93 -9.32 9.36
C PHE A 191 -12.90 -9.43 8.16
N GLU A 192 -12.42 -9.48 6.92
CA GLU A 192 -13.28 -9.70 5.74
C GLU A 192 -14.03 -11.04 5.75
N LEU A 193 -13.43 -12.10 6.32
CA LEU A 193 -14.00 -13.45 6.37
C LEU A 193 -14.97 -13.67 7.52
N PHE A 194 -14.70 -13.06 8.69
CA PHE A 194 -15.44 -13.33 9.93
C PHE A 194 -16.36 -12.19 10.37
N ALA A 195 -16.09 -10.93 10.02
CA ALA A 195 -16.96 -9.82 10.44
C ALA A 195 -18.31 -9.83 9.72
N LYS A 196 -19.41 -9.67 10.48
CA LYS A 196 -20.78 -9.69 9.94
C LYS A 196 -21.05 -8.40 9.13
N ARG A 197 -20.88 -8.48 7.81
CA ARG A 197 -21.17 -7.40 6.85
C ARG A 197 -22.69 -7.09 6.85
N ARG A 198 -23.09 -5.84 7.13
CA ARG A 198 -24.52 -5.41 7.06
C ARG A 198 -24.92 -4.96 5.64
N ILE A 199 -24.80 -5.86 4.66
CA ILE A 199 -24.99 -5.54 3.23
C ILE A 199 -26.41 -5.01 2.92
N LEU A 200 -27.45 -5.50 3.62
CA LEU A 200 -28.84 -5.07 3.40
C LEU A 200 -29.14 -3.64 3.90
N GLU A 201 -28.31 -3.07 4.78
CA GLU A 201 -28.45 -1.69 5.28
C GLU A 201 -27.49 -0.71 4.58
N ALA A 202 -26.69 -1.18 3.62
CA ALA A 202 -25.61 -0.42 3.00
C ALA A 202 -26.12 0.55 1.92
N ASP A 203 -26.77 1.65 2.34
CA ASP A 203 -26.99 2.80 1.47
C ASP A 203 -25.64 3.29 0.89
N LYS A 204 -25.69 3.79 -0.35
CA LYS A 204 -24.54 4.24 -1.14
C LYS A 204 -23.96 5.59 -0.65
N THR A 205 -24.48 6.12 0.46
CA THR A 205 -23.86 7.24 1.20
C THR A 205 -22.58 6.82 1.90
N PHE A 206 -21.82 7.83 2.32
CA PHE A 206 -20.56 7.66 3.04
C PHE A 206 -20.77 6.92 4.38
N CYS A 207 -21.75 7.37 5.15
CA CYS A 207 -22.12 6.78 6.44
C CYS A 207 -22.66 5.34 6.29
N GLY A 208 -23.37 5.03 5.20
CA GLY A 208 -23.86 3.68 4.91
C GLY A 208 -22.73 2.66 4.75
N ILE A 209 -21.66 3.00 4.03
CA ILE A 209 -20.48 2.14 3.89
C ILE A 209 -19.74 1.99 5.23
N ILE A 210 -19.53 3.08 5.97
CA ILE A 210 -18.88 3.04 7.29
C ILE A 210 -19.68 2.17 8.28
N ARG A 211 -21.02 2.27 8.27
CA ARG A 211 -21.93 1.41 9.06
C ARG A 211 -21.88 -0.05 8.62
N ALA A 212 -21.85 -0.33 7.32
CA ALA A 212 -21.80 -1.69 6.78
C ALA A 212 -20.52 -2.47 7.15
N TYR A 213 -19.41 -1.73 7.30
CA TYR A 213 -18.08 -2.24 7.65
C TYR A 213 -17.60 -1.80 9.05
N CYS A 214 -18.51 -1.43 9.95
CA CYS A 214 -18.18 -0.83 11.25
C CYS A 214 -17.16 -1.65 12.07
N TRP A 215 -17.19 -2.98 11.99
CA TRP A 215 -16.22 -3.86 12.65
C TRP A 215 -14.76 -3.65 12.21
N HIS A 216 -14.51 -3.23 10.97
CA HIS A 216 -13.15 -2.91 10.50
C HIS A 216 -12.64 -1.62 11.17
N TRP A 217 -13.52 -0.63 11.33
CA TRP A 217 -13.21 0.61 12.05
C TRP A 217 -13.06 0.38 13.57
N VAL A 218 -13.90 -0.46 14.18
CA VAL A 218 -13.75 -0.87 15.60
C VAL A 218 -12.44 -1.63 15.81
N GLY A 219 -12.06 -2.53 14.89
CA GLY A 219 -10.77 -3.21 14.91
C GLY A 219 -9.59 -2.24 14.79
N GLY A 220 -9.64 -1.31 13.83
CA GLY A 220 -8.63 -0.26 13.67
C GLY A 220 -8.50 0.66 14.89
N ALA A 221 -9.62 1.07 15.50
CA ALA A 221 -9.63 1.88 16.71
C ALA A 221 -9.09 1.12 17.92
N PHE A 222 -9.43 -0.16 18.09
CA PHE A 222 -8.84 -1.01 19.13
C PHE A 222 -7.32 -1.13 18.96
N LEU A 223 -6.83 -1.35 17.73
CA LEU A 223 -5.40 -1.41 17.45
C LEU A 223 -4.69 -0.06 17.67
N ALA A 224 -5.35 1.07 17.40
CA ALA A 224 -4.83 2.40 17.72
C ALA A 224 -4.68 2.60 19.23
N CYS A 225 -5.72 2.29 20.00
CA CYS A 225 -5.70 2.38 21.46
C CYS A 225 -4.65 1.44 22.08
N LEU A 226 -4.53 0.20 21.57
CA LEU A 226 -3.52 -0.76 22.00
C LEU A 226 -2.10 -0.26 21.70
N TYR A 227 -1.86 0.26 20.49
CA TYR A 227 -0.57 0.83 20.09
C TYR A 227 -0.19 2.03 20.96
N VAL A 228 -1.09 3.00 21.14
CA VAL A 228 -0.85 4.20 21.97
C VAL A 228 -0.63 3.80 23.43
N GLY A 229 -1.44 2.88 23.97
CA GLY A 229 -1.30 2.39 25.34
C GLY A 229 0.02 1.67 25.60
N LEU A 230 0.50 0.87 24.64
CA LEU A 230 1.82 0.22 24.74
C LEU A 230 2.97 1.22 24.53
N LEU A 231 2.87 2.12 23.54
CA LEU A 231 3.93 3.07 23.19
C LEU A 231 4.23 4.04 24.35
N TYR A 232 3.18 4.58 24.97
CA TYR A 232 3.31 5.59 26.03
C TYR A 232 3.26 4.99 27.45
N GLY A 233 2.52 3.90 27.66
CA GLY A 233 2.31 3.32 28.99
C GLY A 233 3.45 2.41 29.49
N LEU A 234 4.20 1.76 28.58
CA LEU A 234 5.23 0.79 28.97
C LEU A 234 6.48 1.48 29.55
N TYR A 235 7.07 0.86 30.57
CA TYR A 235 8.32 1.33 31.19
C TYR A 235 9.53 0.70 30.51
N VAL A 236 10.50 1.54 30.14
CA VAL A 236 11.73 1.13 29.46
C VAL A 236 12.90 1.26 30.44
N PRO A 237 13.39 0.15 31.04
CA PRO A 237 14.56 0.17 31.89
C PRO A 237 15.84 0.44 31.09
N THR A 238 16.92 0.83 31.79
CA THR A 238 18.30 0.70 31.28
C THR A 238 18.52 -0.69 30.68
N TRP A 239 19.25 -0.76 29.56
CA TRP A 239 19.59 -2.01 28.89
C TRP A 239 20.99 -1.96 28.29
N GLN A 240 21.52 -3.11 27.90
CA GLN A 240 22.90 -3.27 27.41
C GLN A 240 22.92 -4.10 26.10
N PHE A 241 23.93 -3.89 25.27
CA PHE A 241 24.13 -4.61 24.01
C PHE A 241 25.60 -4.66 23.59
N GLU A 242 25.98 -5.63 22.76
CA GLU A 242 27.35 -5.75 22.25
C GLU A 242 27.60 -4.81 21.06
N ALA A 243 28.75 -4.12 21.08
CA ALA A 243 29.20 -3.27 19.99
C ALA A 243 29.49 -4.08 18.71
N PRO A 244 29.20 -3.56 17.51
CA PRO A 244 29.53 -4.25 16.27
C PRO A 244 31.03 -4.57 16.13
N GLU A 245 31.32 -5.76 15.62
CA GLU A 245 32.68 -6.17 15.24
C GLU A 245 33.28 -5.13 14.27
N GLY A 246 34.50 -4.65 14.57
CA GLY A 246 35.23 -3.66 13.77
C GLY A 246 35.16 -2.20 14.24
N THR A 247 34.20 -1.78 15.08
CA THR A 247 34.12 -0.37 15.52
C THR A 247 35.19 0.08 16.54
N GLY A 248 36.04 -0.82 17.05
CA GLY A 248 37.02 -0.50 18.10
C GLY A 248 37.97 0.66 17.79
N SER A 249 38.34 0.86 16.52
CA SER A 249 39.20 1.98 16.10
C SER A 249 38.52 3.36 16.16
N MET A 250 37.18 3.41 16.12
CA MET A 250 36.41 4.66 16.25
C MET A 250 36.05 5.00 17.71
N VAL A 251 36.11 4.04 18.62
CA VAL A 251 35.76 4.19 20.06
C VAL A 251 37.00 4.45 20.94
N ALA A 252 38.21 4.26 20.39
CA ALA A 252 39.49 4.24 21.10
C ALA A 252 39.84 5.49 21.95
N ASN A 253 39.18 6.63 21.73
CA ASN A 253 39.40 7.87 22.49
C ASN A 253 38.48 8.04 23.71
N ALA A 254 37.50 7.14 23.94
CA ALA A 254 36.45 7.34 24.94
C ALA A 254 36.38 6.26 26.03
N LEU A 255 36.85 5.04 25.79
CA LEU A 255 36.78 3.93 26.75
C LEU A 255 38.11 3.19 26.84
N THR A 256 38.61 3.07 28.07
CA THR A 256 39.73 2.18 28.42
C THR A 256 39.18 0.78 28.73
N GLU A 257 40.01 -0.25 28.51
CA GLU A 257 39.71 -1.68 28.74
C GLU A 257 38.69 -2.35 27.79
N ASN A 258 38.67 -3.69 27.81
CA ASN A 258 38.05 -4.57 26.80
C ASN A 258 36.51 -4.67 26.90
N ILE A 259 35.83 -3.53 26.99
CA ILE A 259 34.36 -3.48 27.14
C ILE A 259 33.70 -3.53 25.76
N SER A 260 33.36 -4.74 25.31
CA SER A 260 32.52 -4.98 24.13
C SER A 260 31.05 -4.57 24.33
N LEU A 261 30.65 -4.23 25.56
CA LEU A 261 29.26 -4.19 26.02
C LEU A 261 28.86 -2.77 26.41
N LEU A 262 28.01 -2.16 25.59
CA LEU A 262 27.54 -0.78 25.71
C LEU A 262 26.23 -0.72 26.51
N GLN A 263 26.10 0.28 27.39
CA GLN A 263 24.89 0.54 28.16
C GLN A 263 24.09 1.72 27.58
N VAL A 264 22.75 1.60 27.60
CA VAL A 264 21.80 2.66 27.25
C VAL A 264 20.89 2.90 28.45
N ASP A 265 21.13 4.02 29.14
CA ASP A 265 20.30 4.44 30.27
C ASP A 265 18.99 5.08 29.79
N CYS A 266 17.88 4.54 30.30
CA CYS A 266 16.52 4.93 29.90
C CYS A 266 15.68 5.29 31.12
N ASN A 267 15.17 4.29 31.85
CA ASN A 267 14.35 4.42 33.06
C ASN A 267 13.16 5.39 32.92
N VAL A 268 12.48 5.34 31.77
CA VAL A 268 11.38 6.25 31.38
C VAL A 268 10.14 5.50 30.90
N ARG A 269 8.98 6.19 30.88
CA ARG A 269 7.78 5.79 30.13
C ARG A 269 7.55 6.75 28.96
N GLY A 270 7.03 6.25 27.85
CA GLY A 270 6.58 7.06 26.72
C GLY A 270 7.62 7.93 26.01
N SER A 271 8.92 7.68 26.20
CA SER A 271 9.95 8.31 25.38
C SER A 271 9.86 7.81 23.94
N LEU A 272 9.94 8.74 22.98
CA LEU A 272 10.01 8.45 21.54
C LEU A 272 11.47 8.51 21.02
N SER A 273 12.45 8.45 21.92
CA SER A 273 13.88 8.52 21.58
C SER A 273 14.40 7.16 21.06
N PRO A 274 15.39 7.12 20.14
CA PRO A 274 15.78 5.89 19.45
C PRO A 274 16.14 4.68 20.34
N GLY A 275 16.91 4.90 21.41
CA GLY A 275 17.32 3.83 22.33
C GLY A 275 16.34 3.49 23.45
N CYS A 276 15.33 4.32 23.71
CA CYS A 276 14.54 4.28 24.96
C CYS A 276 13.02 4.26 24.75
N ASN A 277 12.55 3.89 23.56
CA ASN A 277 11.14 3.76 23.24
C ASN A 277 10.59 2.34 23.47
N ALA A 278 9.29 2.24 23.70
CA ALA A 278 8.62 0.96 23.98
C ALA A 278 8.63 -0.04 22.82
N ALA A 279 8.73 0.42 21.55
CA ALA A 279 8.88 -0.49 20.41
C ALA A 279 10.19 -1.28 20.52
N SER A 280 11.31 -0.57 20.71
CA SER A 280 12.64 -1.15 20.90
C SER A 280 12.71 -2.14 22.09
N LEU A 281 11.86 -1.97 23.10
CA LEU A 281 11.75 -2.88 24.23
C LEU A 281 10.99 -4.16 23.85
N ILE A 282 9.79 -4.02 23.28
CA ILE A 282 8.97 -5.17 22.84
C ILE A 282 9.75 -6.01 21.83
N ASP A 283 10.41 -5.37 20.86
CA ASP A 283 11.16 -6.05 19.81
C ASP A 283 12.39 -6.78 20.39
N ARG A 284 13.20 -6.15 21.26
CA ARG A 284 14.35 -6.82 21.89
C ARG A 284 13.96 -7.93 22.87
N SER A 285 12.83 -7.80 23.56
CA SER A 285 12.35 -8.80 24.52
C SER A 285 11.66 -10.01 23.87
N ILE A 286 11.04 -9.86 22.69
CA ILE A 286 10.36 -10.96 21.98
C ILE A 286 11.28 -11.62 20.94
N MET A 287 12.05 -10.84 20.18
CA MET A 287 12.88 -11.36 19.09
C MET A 287 14.35 -11.55 19.47
N GLY A 288 14.83 -10.91 20.55
CA GLY A 288 16.24 -10.89 20.92
C GLY A 288 17.06 -9.87 20.11
N ILE A 289 18.12 -9.34 20.74
CA ILE A 289 18.93 -8.23 20.19
C ILE A 289 19.64 -8.62 18.87
N SER A 290 20.06 -9.88 18.73
CA SER A 290 20.79 -10.39 17.55
C SER A 290 19.97 -10.40 16.27
N HIS A 291 18.64 -10.48 16.39
CA HIS A 291 17.66 -10.55 15.30
C HIS A 291 17.10 -9.18 14.86
N LEU A 292 17.55 -8.08 15.50
CA LEU A 292 17.16 -6.72 15.16
C LEU A 292 18.02 -6.14 14.02
N TYR A 293 17.50 -5.10 13.36
CA TYR A 293 18.23 -4.44 12.26
C TYR A 293 19.44 -3.63 12.75
N LYS A 294 20.61 -3.92 12.16
CA LYS A 294 21.92 -3.43 12.62
C LYS A 294 22.39 -2.10 12.01
N ARG A 295 21.59 -1.49 11.12
CA ARG A 295 21.90 -0.21 10.43
C ARG A 295 20.70 0.76 10.41
N PRO A 296 20.09 1.08 11.57
CA PRO A 296 18.90 1.94 11.62
C PRO A 296 19.18 3.37 11.15
N SER A 297 18.15 4.04 10.61
CA SER A 297 18.26 5.37 9.98
C SER A 297 18.74 6.47 10.92
N TYR A 298 18.49 6.36 12.23
CA TYR A 298 18.88 7.37 13.22
C TYR A 298 20.38 7.55 13.39
N ARG A 299 21.20 6.63 12.85
CA ARG A 299 22.64 6.84 12.75
C ARG A 299 23.01 8.08 11.95
N ARG A 300 22.08 8.62 11.13
CA ARG A 300 22.22 9.89 10.40
C ARG A 300 21.63 11.11 11.12
N THR A 301 21.21 10.99 12.38
CA THR A 301 20.84 12.16 13.21
C THR A 301 22.08 12.91 13.68
N GLU A 302 21.94 14.20 13.97
CA GLU A 302 23.02 15.08 14.47
C GLU A 302 23.73 14.53 15.72
N ALA A 303 23.02 13.76 16.55
CA ALA A 303 23.60 13.09 17.73
C ALA A 303 24.55 11.92 17.36
N CYS A 304 24.46 11.39 16.15
CA CYS A 304 25.14 10.16 15.71
C CYS A 304 26.00 10.32 14.45
N SER A 305 25.90 11.44 13.73
CA SER A 305 26.64 11.72 12.50
C SER A 305 27.01 13.19 12.43
N VAL A 306 28.29 13.48 12.24
CA VAL A 306 28.79 14.85 11.97
C VAL A 306 28.21 15.38 10.65
N ASP A 307 27.96 14.51 9.68
CA ASP A 307 27.48 14.85 8.33
C ASP A 307 25.95 14.78 8.19
N SER A 308 25.19 14.93 9.28
CA SER A 308 23.71 14.85 9.27
C SER A 308 23.11 15.83 8.24
N PRO A 309 22.10 15.42 7.41
CA PRO A 309 21.31 14.18 7.45
C PRO A 309 21.91 12.98 6.71
N TYR A 310 23.19 13.02 6.34
CA TYR A 310 23.92 11.92 5.68
C TYR A 310 24.65 11.04 6.70
N SER A 311 25.26 9.95 6.22
CA SER A 311 26.06 9.03 7.02
C SER A 311 27.51 9.53 7.11
N GLY A 312 27.95 9.87 8.31
CA GLY A 312 29.29 10.35 8.63
C GLY A 312 29.89 9.66 9.86
N PRO A 313 31.02 10.16 10.39
CA PRO A 313 31.60 9.66 11.63
C PRO A 313 30.77 10.04 12.85
N LEU A 314 30.91 9.27 13.93
CA LEU A 314 30.29 9.56 15.23
C LEU A 314 30.88 10.87 15.81
N PRO A 315 30.05 11.81 16.30
CA PRO A 315 30.50 12.93 17.11
C PRO A 315 31.24 12.47 18.37
N VAL A 316 32.18 13.29 18.88
CA VAL A 316 33.01 12.97 20.06
C VAL A 316 32.16 12.62 21.30
N ASN A 317 31.00 13.24 21.45
CA ASN A 317 30.06 13.04 22.55
C ASN A 317 28.84 12.20 22.14
N ALA A 318 28.95 11.33 21.13
CA ALA A 318 27.83 10.52 20.63
C ALA A 318 27.32 9.55 21.72
N PRO A 319 26.00 9.51 22.00
CA PRO A 319 25.45 8.60 23.01
C PRO A 319 25.49 7.14 22.52
N ALA A 320 25.68 6.20 23.46
CA ALA A 320 25.82 4.78 23.17
C ALA A 320 24.70 4.18 22.28
N TRP A 321 23.47 4.69 22.38
CA TRP A 321 22.35 4.23 21.54
C TRP A 321 22.54 4.47 20.04
N CYS A 322 23.45 5.35 19.61
CA CYS A 322 23.80 5.50 18.19
C CYS A 322 24.29 4.18 17.57
N MET A 323 24.99 3.35 18.34
CA MET A 323 25.47 2.04 17.88
C MET A 323 24.43 0.92 18.05
N ALA A 324 23.34 1.15 18.79
CA ALA A 324 22.32 0.12 19.06
C ALA A 324 21.66 -0.40 17.77
N PRO A 325 21.22 -1.68 17.75
CA PRO A 325 20.32 -2.19 16.73
C PRO A 325 18.86 -1.82 17.06
N PHE A 326 18.04 -1.61 16.04
CA PHE A 326 16.64 -1.21 16.17
C PHE A 326 15.87 -1.60 14.90
N ASP A 327 14.70 -2.24 15.03
CA ASP A 327 13.93 -2.71 13.88
C ASP A 327 12.75 -1.78 13.52
N PRO A 328 12.80 -1.01 12.42
CA PRO A 328 11.66 -0.20 11.98
C PRO A 328 10.43 -1.01 11.58
N GLU A 329 10.58 -2.30 11.27
CA GLU A 329 9.51 -3.18 10.79
C GLU A 329 8.94 -4.08 11.90
N GLY A 330 9.28 -3.79 13.16
CA GLY A 330 8.98 -4.58 14.36
C GLY A 330 7.50 -4.79 14.71
N LEU A 331 7.28 -5.46 15.84
CA LEU A 331 5.99 -6.00 16.26
C LEU A 331 5.02 -4.90 16.72
N LEU A 332 5.49 -3.93 17.53
CA LEU A 332 4.63 -2.82 17.98
C LEU A 332 4.28 -1.91 16.80
N SER A 333 5.28 -1.52 15.99
CA SER A 333 5.06 -0.64 14.84
C SER A 333 4.26 -1.34 13.73
N SER A 334 4.12 -2.66 13.75
CA SER A 334 3.21 -3.41 12.86
C SER A 334 1.72 -3.15 13.15
N LEU A 335 1.31 -2.79 14.37
CA LEU A 335 -0.12 -2.57 14.67
C LEU A 335 -0.72 -1.41 13.83
N PRO A 336 -0.10 -0.22 13.71
CA PRO A 336 -0.66 0.85 12.87
C PRO A 336 -0.54 0.58 11.37
N ALA A 337 0.38 -0.29 10.91
CA ALA A 337 0.35 -0.76 9.53
C ALA A 337 -0.89 -1.61 9.22
N VAL A 338 -1.44 -2.36 10.19
CA VAL A 338 -2.77 -2.98 10.04
C VAL A 338 -3.85 -1.91 9.83
N ILE A 339 -3.74 -0.75 10.49
CA ILE A 339 -4.68 0.38 10.33
C ILE A 339 -4.56 0.98 8.92
N THR A 340 -3.35 1.19 8.39
CA THR A 340 -3.13 1.58 6.97
C THR A 340 -3.77 0.57 6.01
N CYS A 341 -3.71 -0.73 6.32
CA CYS A 341 -4.34 -1.79 5.52
C CYS A 341 -5.89 -1.75 5.62
N PHE A 342 -6.47 -1.47 6.80
CA PHE A 342 -7.91 -1.25 6.97
C PHE A 342 -8.40 -0.02 6.18
N ILE A 343 -7.64 1.08 6.19
CA ILE A 343 -7.95 2.29 5.40
C ILE A 343 -7.93 1.95 3.90
N GLY A 344 -6.95 1.17 3.44
CA GLY A 344 -6.94 0.62 2.08
C GLY A 344 -8.16 -0.25 1.76
N ALA A 345 -8.56 -1.14 2.67
CA ALA A 345 -9.74 -1.99 2.48
C ALA A 345 -11.03 -1.16 2.31
N HIS A 346 -11.19 -0.07 3.08
CA HIS A 346 -12.30 0.87 2.91
C HIS A 346 -12.36 1.52 1.52
N TYR A 347 -11.21 1.87 0.94
CA TYR A 347 -11.14 2.34 -0.45
C TYR A 347 -11.58 1.25 -1.45
N GLY A 348 -11.27 -0.01 -1.16
CA GLY A 348 -11.78 -1.18 -1.89
C GLY A 348 -13.29 -1.40 -1.75
N HIS A 349 -13.87 -1.15 -0.57
CA HIS A 349 -15.33 -1.21 -0.36
C HIS A 349 -16.07 -0.16 -1.19
N ILE A 350 -15.52 1.05 -1.29
CA ILE A 350 -16.06 2.12 -2.15
C ILE A 350 -16.06 1.71 -3.63
N LEU A 351 -15.03 1.00 -4.10
CA LEU A 351 -15.00 0.43 -5.46
C LEU A 351 -16.09 -0.63 -5.70
N LEU A 352 -16.40 -1.45 -4.70
CA LEU A 352 -17.39 -2.53 -4.84
C LEU A 352 -18.83 -2.01 -4.84
N HIS A 353 -19.18 -1.12 -3.91
CA HIS A 353 -20.59 -0.73 -3.66
C HIS A 353 -21.05 0.47 -4.47
N ILE A 354 -20.16 1.40 -4.83
CA ILE A 354 -20.50 2.60 -5.59
C ILE A 354 -20.06 2.41 -7.04
N LYS A 355 -21.01 2.49 -7.98
CA LYS A 355 -20.71 2.38 -9.43
C LYS A 355 -20.21 3.69 -10.06
N GLY A 356 -20.70 4.85 -9.62
CA GLY A 356 -20.43 6.13 -10.29
C GLY A 356 -19.12 6.82 -9.86
N HIS A 357 -18.25 7.12 -10.82
CA HIS A 357 -16.91 7.72 -10.63
C HIS A 357 -16.93 8.96 -9.71
N ARG A 358 -17.80 9.95 -9.98
CA ARG A 358 -17.90 11.20 -9.19
C ARG A 358 -18.12 10.94 -7.69
N ARG A 359 -18.91 9.92 -7.33
CA ARG A 359 -19.22 9.59 -5.93
C ARG A 359 -18.09 8.78 -5.25
N ARG A 360 -17.33 7.98 -6.00
CA ARG A 360 -16.07 7.36 -5.53
C ARG A 360 -15.04 8.44 -5.20
N ILE A 361 -14.76 9.31 -6.17
CA ILE A 361 -13.80 10.43 -6.05
C ILE A 361 -14.15 11.29 -4.83
N TRP A 362 -15.40 11.74 -4.70
CA TRP A 362 -15.82 12.56 -3.55
C TRP A 362 -15.55 11.90 -2.19
N GLN A 363 -15.93 10.62 -2.01
CA GLN A 363 -15.72 9.92 -0.74
C GLN A 363 -14.24 9.68 -0.45
N TRP A 364 -13.44 9.32 -1.46
CA TRP A 364 -12.00 9.16 -1.34
C TRP A 364 -11.29 10.48 -1.02
N SER A 365 -11.62 11.58 -1.71
CA SER A 365 -11.09 12.91 -1.40
C SER A 365 -11.45 13.32 0.03
N THR A 366 -12.68 13.03 0.48
CA THR A 366 -13.13 13.31 1.86
C THR A 366 -12.31 12.51 2.87
N THR A 367 -12.24 11.18 2.74
CA THR A 367 -11.47 10.31 3.66
C THR A 367 -9.98 10.67 3.65
N GLY A 368 -9.38 10.86 2.47
CA GLY A 368 -7.98 11.21 2.33
C GLY A 368 -7.63 12.55 2.99
N ALA A 369 -8.44 13.59 2.75
CA ALA A 369 -8.24 14.90 3.36
C ALA A 369 -8.42 14.87 4.88
N VAL A 370 -9.46 14.21 5.40
CA VAL A 370 -9.68 14.06 6.85
C VAL A 370 -8.52 13.34 7.52
N LEU A 371 -8.00 12.27 6.91
CA LEU A 371 -6.82 11.54 7.42
C LEU A 371 -5.55 12.39 7.41
N VAL A 372 -5.27 13.13 6.33
CA VAL A 372 -4.11 14.04 6.24
C VAL A 372 -4.20 15.15 7.30
N VAL A 373 -5.34 15.83 7.42
CA VAL A 373 -5.56 16.89 8.42
C VAL A 373 -5.46 16.33 9.85
N SER A 374 -5.98 15.13 10.10
CA SER A 374 -5.85 14.47 11.41
C SER A 374 -4.40 14.10 11.72
N GLY A 375 -3.64 13.63 10.73
CA GLY A 375 -2.22 13.30 10.90
C GLY A 375 -1.37 14.52 11.26
N LEU A 376 -1.56 15.63 10.55
CA LEU A 376 -0.91 16.92 10.82
C LEU A 376 -1.38 17.53 12.16
N GLY A 377 -2.66 17.37 12.51
CA GLY A 377 -3.20 17.80 13.80
C GLY A 377 -2.60 17.05 14.99
N LEU A 378 -2.31 15.75 14.85
CA LEU A 378 -1.61 14.97 15.87
C LEU A 378 -0.12 15.33 15.98
N ASP A 379 0.54 15.67 14.85
CA ASP A 379 1.92 16.17 14.85
C ASP A 379 2.03 17.52 15.58
N PHE A 380 1.13 18.46 15.26
CA PHE A 380 0.99 19.73 15.99
C PHE A 380 0.63 19.55 17.47
N ALA A 381 -0.12 18.50 17.83
CA ALA A 381 -0.41 18.12 19.20
C ALA A 381 0.74 17.38 19.92
N GLY A 382 1.92 17.25 19.30
CA GLY A 382 3.13 16.70 19.91
C GLY A 382 3.35 15.20 19.72
N ILE A 383 2.62 14.53 18.83
CA ILE A 383 2.91 13.16 18.40
C ILE A 383 3.71 13.22 17.09
N PRO A 384 5.06 13.27 17.13
CA PRO A 384 5.88 13.58 15.96
C PRO A 384 5.66 12.58 14.82
N LEU A 385 5.59 13.08 13.59
CA LEU A 385 5.68 12.27 12.38
C LEU A 385 6.98 11.45 12.41
N ASN A 386 6.86 10.16 12.70
CA ASN A 386 8.00 9.24 12.83
C ASN A 386 7.65 7.89 12.22
N LYS A 387 8.37 7.52 11.15
CA LYS A 387 8.26 6.26 10.43
C LYS A 387 8.77 5.06 11.24
N GLN A 388 9.89 5.23 11.94
CA GLN A 388 10.62 4.14 12.60
C GLN A 388 9.77 3.50 13.72
N LEU A 389 8.97 4.30 14.41
CA LEU A 389 7.97 3.86 15.38
C LEU A 389 6.59 3.58 14.73
N TYR A 390 6.40 3.96 13.47
CA TYR A 390 5.13 3.98 12.73
C TYR A 390 4.02 4.68 13.54
N THR A 391 4.30 5.92 13.95
CA THR A 391 3.43 6.76 14.82
C THR A 391 2.02 6.95 14.27
N LEU A 392 1.06 7.28 15.15
CA LEU A 392 -0.34 7.46 14.74
C LEU A 392 -0.53 8.68 13.82
N SER A 393 0.17 9.79 14.07
CA SER A 393 0.23 10.95 13.18
C SER A 393 0.73 10.56 11.79
N TYR A 394 1.87 9.86 11.72
CA TYR A 394 2.45 9.30 10.49
C TYR A 394 1.51 8.33 9.78
N THR A 395 0.79 7.49 10.53
CA THR A 395 -0.18 6.53 10.00
C THR A 395 -1.33 7.24 9.29
N LEU A 396 -1.95 8.24 9.94
CA LEU A 396 -3.06 8.97 9.36
C LEU A 396 -2.59 9.84 8.17
N LEU A 397 -1.46 10.54 8.30
CA LEU A 397 -0.89 11.34 7.21
C LEU A 397 -0.57 10.49 5.97
N THR A 398 0.20 9.40 6.13
CA THR A 398 0.64 8.59 4.99
C THR A 398 -0.50 7.77 4.40
N ALA A 399 -1.38 7.16 5.19
CA ALA A 399 -2.54 6.46 4.65
C ALA A 399 -3.51 7.40 3.91
N GLY A 400 -3.69 8.63 4.42
CA GLY A 400 -4.48 9.67 3.76
C GLY A 400 -3.88 10.10 2.43
N ALA A 401 -2.57 10.40 2.41
CA ALA A 401 -1.84 10.77 1.20
C ALA A 401 -1.83 9.64 0.15
N CYS A 402 -1.61 8.38 0.57
CA CYS A 402 -1.71 7.21 -0.33
C CYS A 402 -3.12 7.07 -0.92
N GLY A 403 -4.16 7.33 -0.13
CA GLY A 403 -5.55 7.36 -0.62
C GLY A 403 -5.81 8.45 -1.67
N LEU A 404 -5.30 9.66 -1.45
CA LEU A 404 -5.37 10.75 -2.44
C LEU A 404 -4.58 10.43 -3.71
N ALA A 405 -3.37 9.87 -3.59
CA ALA A 405 -2.56 9.44 -4.73
C ALA A 405 -3.24 8.30 -5.52
N PHE A 406 -3.92 7.37 -4.84
CA PHE A 406 -4.71 6.32 -5.49
C PHE A 406 -5.94 6.88 -6.20
N MET A 407 -6.61 7.89 -5.63
CA MET A 407 -7.71 8.60 -6.29
C MET A 407 -7.24 9.33 -7.56
N VAL A 408 -6.09 10.02 -7.52
CA VAL A 408 -5.49 10.66 -8.71
C VAL A 408 -5.12 9.61 -9.77
N ASN A 409 -4.50 8.50 -9.36
CA ASN A 409 -4.18 7.40 -10.28
C ASN A 409 -5.44 6.80 -10.93
N TYR A 410 -6.51 6.59 -10.15
CA TYR A 410 -7.79 6.12 -10.64
C TYR A 410 -8.40 7.07 -11.69
N VAL A 411 -8.33 8.38 -11.46
CA VAL A 411 -8.81 9.38 -12.42
C VAL A 411 -8.00 9.33 -13.73
N ILE A 412 -6.67 9.23 -13.67
CA ILE A 412 -5.82 9.15 -14.87
C ILE A 412 -6.08 7.86 -15.67
N VAL A 413 -6.13 6.70 -15.00
CA VAL A 413 -6.17 5.39 -15.65
C VAL A 413 -7.59 4.95 -16.03
N ASP A 414 -8.55 5.09 -15.12
CA ASP A 414 -9.90 4.51 -15.24
C ASP A 414 -10.99 5.55 -15.58
N VAL A 415 -10.70 6.86 -15.56
CA VAL A 415 -11.64 7.93 -15.99
C VAL A 415 -11.18 8.60 -17.28
N TYR A 416 -9.95 9.15 -17.33
CA TYR A 416 -9.38 9.73 -18.55
C TYR A 416 -8.80 8.69 -19.53
N GLY A 417 -8.64 7.44 -19.10
CA GLY A 417 -8.28 6.34 -20.00
C GLY A 417 -6.87 6.43 -20.58
N TRP A 418 -5.91 7.08 -19.88
CA TRP A 418 -4.51 7.26 -20.31
C TRP A 418 -3.71 5.95 -20.27
N LYS A 419 -4.10 5.00 -21.13
CA LYS A 419 -3.59 3.62 -21.15
C LYS A 419 -2.13 3.55 -21.62
N LEU A 420 -1.75 4.28 -22.67
CA LEU A 420 -0.43 4.16 -23.31
C LEU A 420 0.73 4.46 -22.34
N SER A 421 0.70 5.63 -21.69
CA SER A 421 1.74 6.05 -20.73
C SER A 421 1.76 5.23 -19.44
N THR A 422 0.75 4.37 -19.21
CA THR A 422 0.64 3.55 -17.99
C THR A 422 0.84 2.05 -18.22
N ILE A 423 1.11 1.60 -19.46
CA ILE A 423 1.39 0.18 -19.78
C ILE A 423 2.56 -0.36 -18.94
N ALA A 424 3.67 0.37 -18.87
CA ALA A 424 4.88 -0.06 -18.15
C ALA A 424 4.59 -0.26 -16.65
N PHE A 425 4.01 0.74 -15.99
CA PHE A 425 3.61 0.63 -14.57
C PHE A 425 2.56 -0.47 -14.34
N LYS A 426 1.60 -0.65 -15.25
CA LYS A 426 0.63 -1.75 -15.17
C LYS A 426 1.31 -3.12 -15.20
N TRP A 427 2.31 -3.31 -16.07
CA TRP A 427 3.08 -4.55 -16.12
C TRP A 427 3.92 -4.77 -14.86
N ILE A 428 4.67 -3.75 -14.42
CA ILE A 428 5.47 -3.79 -13.19
C ILE A 428 4.59 -4.17 -11.99
N GLY A 429 3.46 -3.50 -11.80
CA GLY A 429 2.55 -3.76 -10.69
C GLY A 429 1.79 -5.09 -10.80
N ALA A 430 1.57 -5.58 -12.03
CA ALA A 430 1.02 -6.92 -12.24
C ALA A 430 2.02 -8.04 -11.87
N HIS A 431 3.31 -7.73 -11.78
CA HIS A 431 4.40 -8.65 -11.41
C HIS A 431 5.16 -8.18 -10.14
N ALA A 432 4.56 -7.30 -9.33
CA ALA A 432 5.22 -6.55 -8.26
C ALA A 432 6.06 -7.41 -7.28
N LEU A 433 5.57 -8.59 -6.87
CA LEU A 433 6.28 -9.46 -5.93
C LEU A 433 7.56 -10.09 -6.54
N MET A 434 7.54 -10.39 -7.84
CA MET A 434 8.71 -10.92 -8.56
C MET A 434 9.78 -9.84 -8.70
N ILE A 435 9.37 -8.62 -9.06
CA ILE A 435 10.30 -7.49 -9.18
C ILE A 435 10.85 -7.10 -7.81
N TYR A 436 10.03 -7.05 -6.76
CA TYR A 436 10.46 -6.86 -5.38
C TYR A 436 11.54 -7.86 -4.96
N ALA A 437 11.35 -9.16 -5.26
CA ALA A 437 12.34 -10.19 -4.96
C ALA A 437 13.64 -10.01 -5.76
N LEU A 438 13.57 -9.77 -7.07
CA LEU A 438 14.74 -9.57 -7.93
C LEU A 438 15.54 -8.30 -7.59
N VAL A 439 14.87 -7.26 -7.09
CA VAL A 439 15.50 -6.05 -6.55
C VAL A 439 16.14 -6.34 -5.19
N SER A 440 15.40 -6.97 -4.27
CA SER A 440 15.88 -7.31 -2.91
C SER A 440 17.12 -8.20 -2.93
N CYS A 441 17.24 -9.09 -3.91
CA CYS A 441 18.39 -9.98 -4.09
C CYS A 441 19.53 -9.37 -4.92
N SER A 442 19.50 -8.05 -5.18
CA SER A 442 20.47 -7.33 -6.04
C SER A 442 20.62 -7.88 -7.47
N VAL A 443 19.74 -8.77 -7.93
CA VAL A 443 19.84 -9.41 -9.27
C VAL A 443 19.63 -8.40 -10.39
N ILE A 444 18.67 -7.49 -10.25
CA ILE A 444 18.44 -6.41 -11.24
C ILE A 444 19.61 -5.41 -11.27
N PRO A 445 20.09 -4.86 -10.13
CA PRO A 445 21.32 -4.05 -10.11
C PRO A 445 22.53 -4.75 -10.74
N LEU A 446 22.79 -6.01 -10.38
CA LEU A 446 23.93 -6.77 -10.88
C LEU A 446 23.81 -7.04 -12.40
N ALA A 447 22.61 -7.28 -12.91
CA ALA A 447 22.37 -7.42 -14.35
C ALA A 447 22.54 -6.11 -15.14
N ILE A 448 22.30 -4.94 -14.52
CA ILE A 448 22.46 -3.62 -15.15
C ILE A 448 23.91 -3.12 -15.05
N GLN A 449 24.55 -3.29 -13.89
CA GLN A 449 25.93 -2.85 -13.62
C GLN A 449 26.98 -3.83 -14.17
N GLY A 450 26.68 -5.13 -14.17
CA GLY A 450 27.54 -6.17 -14.74
C GLY A 450 27.64 -6.14 -16.28
N LEU A 451 26.79 -5.35 -16.96
CA LEU A 451 26.95 -5.02 -18.36
C LEU A 451 27.91 -3.84 -18.51
N TYR A 452 29.19 -4.16 -18.77
CA TYR A 452 30.26 -3.19 -18.95
C TYR A 452 31.04 -3.38 -20.26
N TRP A 453 31.59 -2.29 -20.80
CA TRP A 453 32.31 -2.29 -22.08
C TRP A 453 33.83 -2.20 -21.88
N LYS A 454 34.50 -3.34 -22.04
CA LYS A 454 35.96 -3.57 -21.88
C LYS A 454 36.50 -3.43 -20.45
N SER A 455 36.16 -2.36 -19.72
CA SER A 455 36.52 -2.15 -18.29
C SER A 455 35.24 -2.13 -17.43
N PRO A 456 35.22 -2.69 -16.21
CA PRO A 456 34.11 -2.57 -15.26
C PRO A 456 33.69 -1.13 -14.93
N GLU A 457 34.63 -0.18 -15.07
CA GLU A 457 34.39 1.26 -14.91
C GLU A 457 33.39 1.77 -15.97
N ASN A 458 33.47 1.24 -17.20
CA ASN A 458 32.57 1.53 -18.32
C ASN A 458 31.29 0.68 -18.25
N ASN A 459 30.66 0.58 -17.07
CA ASN A 459 29.35 -0.05 -16.93
C ASN A 459 28.24 0.82 -17.55
N LEU A 460 27.09 0.19 -17.80
CA LEU A 460 25.95 0.84 -18.45
C LEU A 460 25.47 2.10 -17.68
N ILE A 461 25.53 2.09 -16.35
CA ILE A 461 25.12 3.24 -15.52
C ILE A 461 26.11 4.39 -15.65
N ALA A 462 27.42 4.14 -15.53
CA ALA A 462 28.46 5.15 -15.73
C ALA A 462 28.38 5.78 -17.14
N THR A 463 28.08 4.97 -18.15
CA THR A 463 27.88 5.43 -19.54
C THR A 463 26.65 6.35 -19.67
N ILE A 464 25.53 6.01 -19.01
CA ILE A 464 24.31 6.83 -19.00
C ILE A 464 24.49 8.12 -18.19
N LEU A 465 25.11 8.07 -17.01
CA LEU A 465 25.37 9.26 -16.19
C LEU A 465 26.36 10.21 -16.88
N GLY A 466 27.41 9.68 -17.51
CA GLY A 466 28.36 10.46 -18.30
C GLY A 466 27.71 11.14 -19.52
N THR A 467 26.79 10.46 -20.22
CA THR A 467 26.03 11.08 -21.33
C THR A 467 24.96 12.07 -20.88
N LEU A 468 24.56 12.05 -19.61
CA LEU A 468 23.65 13.03 -19.00
C LEU A 468 24.36 14.18 -18.26
N GLY A 469 25.69 14.12 -18.10
CA GLY A 469 26.46 15.11 -17.33
C GLY A 469 26.23 15.02 -15.81
N LEU A 470 25.92 13.83 -15.29
CA LEU A 470 25.55 13.55 -13.90
C LEU A 470 26.58 12.62 -13.20
N SER A 471 27.86 12.78 -13.54
CA SER A 471 29.00 12.00 -13.01
C SER A 471 29.59 12.62 -11.73
#